data_AF-A0A537A1G0-F1
#
_entry.id   AF-A0A537A1G0-F1
#
_cell.length_a   1.000
_cell.length_b   1.000
_cell.length_c   1.000
_cell.angle_alpha   90.00
_cell.angle_beta   90.00
_cell.angle_gamma   90.00
#
_symmetry.space_group_name_H-M   'P 1'
#
loop_
_entity.id
_entity.type
_entity.pdbx_description
1 polymer ?
#
loop_
_entity_poly.entity_id
_entity_poly.type
_entity_poly.pdbx_seq_one_letter_code
_entity_poly.pdbx_strand_id
1 'polypeptide(L)'
;MRLTGHYRQGMYSGALAEVRENVAKYGSIGQCEFVQGLFSDSLRAIPAKFVFAFIDVDLTSSMKDCIRQIWPRLADEGLVYTDVSCDMEVVRVWFDDGWWQKELGQRAPGYVGTGCGLPVSVNGSSLGYVQKIADVNKSYERGSWFAGS
;
A
#
# COMPACT_ATOMS: atom_id res chain seq x y z
N MET A 1 -18.23 -11.52 1.01
CA MET A 1 -18.38 -10.35 1.90
C MET A 1 -18.93 -9.20 1.06
N ARG A 2 -20.10 -8.64 1.39
CA ARG A 2 -20.63 -7.43 0.71
C ARG A 2 -20.12 -6.22 1.48
N LEU A 3 -19.31 -5.36 0.84
CA LEU A 3 -18.98 -4.04 1.38
C LEU A 3 -20.28 -3.22 1.41
N THR A 4 -20.76 -2.89 2.61
CA THR A 4 -22.01 -2.13 2.84
C THR A 4 -21.76 -0.67 3.22
N GLY A 5 -20.50 -0.22 3.15
CA GLY A 5 -20.10 1.16 3.46
C GLY A 5 -20.63 2.14 2.42
N HIS A 6 -21.14 3.28 2.89
CA HIS A 6 -21.49 4.41 2.04
C HIS A 6 -20.62 5.59 2.40
N TYR A 7 -20.05 6.26 1.39
CA TYR A 7 -19.24 7.45 1.58
C TYR A 7 -20.12 8.68 1.52
N ARG A 8 -19.88 9.63 2.44
CA ARG A 8 -20.47 10.97 2.40
C ARG A 8 -19.37 11.99 2.49
N GLN A 9 -19.54 13.10 1.78
CA GLN A 9 -18.61 14.22 1.86
C GLN A 9 -18.45 14.65 3.32
N GLY A 10 -17.19 14.78 3.77
CA GLY A 10 -16.85 15.17 5.13
C GLY A 10 -16.81 14.05 6.17
N MET A 11 -17.26 12.82 5.85
CA MET A 11 -17.31 11.71 6.81
C MET A 11 -15.96 11.39 7.45
N TYR A 12 -14.88 11.55 6.70
CA TYR A 12 -13.50 11.29 7.13
C TYR A 12 -12.63 12.56 7.08
N SER A 13 -13.25 13.73 7.21
CA SER A 13 -12.51 14.99 7.19
C SER A 13 -11.70 15.17 8.46
N GLY A 14 -10.36 15.10 8.37
CA GLY A 14 -9.43 15.49 9.43
C GLY A 14 -8.73 16.82 9.10
N ALA A 15 -8.73 17.76 10.05
CA ALA A 15 -8.06 19.04 9.84
C ALA A 15 -6.53 18.91 10.01
N LEU A 16 -5.74 19.51 9.12
CA LEU A 16 -4.28 19.46 9.21
C LEU A 16 -3.75 20.02 10.54
N ALA A 17 -4.40 21.05 11.09
CA ALA A 17 -4.03 21.62 12.38
C ALA A 17 -4.15 20.60 13.52
N GLU A 18 -5.27 19.86 13.55
CA GLU A 18 -5.51 18.80 14.53
C GLU A 18 -4.49 17.66 14.41
N VAL A 19 -4.20 17.22 13.17
CA VAL A 19 -3.20 16.19 12.91
C VAL A 19 -1.82 16.62 13.42
N ARG A 20 -1.40 17.86 13.14
CA ARG A 20 -0.12 18.41 13.60
C ARG A 20 -0.06 18.51 15.13
N GLU A 21 -1.13 18.97 15.77
CA GLU A 21 -1.22 19.05 17.23
C GLU A 21 -1.09 17.66 17.87
N ASN A 22 -1.78 16.65 17.33
CA ASN A 22 -1.68 15.27 17.80
C ASN A 22 -0.25 14.73 17.66
N VAL A 23 0.42 14.95 16.53
CA VAL A 23 1.82 14.52 16.33
C VAL A 23 2.77 15.28 17.25
N ALA A 24 2.54 16.58 17.51
CA ALA A 24 3.36 17.34 18.45
C ALA A 24 3.21 16.83 19.89
N LYS A 25 2.02 16.36 20.26
CA LYS A 25 1.71 15.87 21.61
C LYS A 25 2.24 14.45 21.87
N TYR A 26 2.16 13.57 20.87
CA TYR A 26 2.43 12.14 21.04
C TYR A 26 3.62 11.60 20.23
N GLY A 27 4.23 12.43 19.38
CA GLY A 27 5.30 12.03 18.48
C GLY A 27 6.40 13.09 18.36
N SER A 28 7.21 12.96 17.31
CA SER A 28 8.33 13.86 17.02
C SER A 28 8.03 14.70 15.79
N ILE A 29 7.27 15.79 15.95
CA ILE A 29 6.82 16.63 14.82
C ILE A 29 7.96 17.17 13.96
N GLY A 30 9.15 17.42 14.55
CA GLY A 30 10.33 17.87 13.81
C GLY A 30 10.91 16.84 12.84
N GLN A 31 10.48 15.58 12.91
CA GLN A 31 10.83 14.50 11.97
C GLN A 31 9.71 14.23 10.95
N CYS A 32 8.65 15.04 10.94
CA CYS A 32 7.47 14.84 10.10
C CYS A 32 7.29 15.98 9.10
N GLU A 33 7.18 15.62 7.83
CA GLU A 33 6.68 16.50 6.78
C GLU A 33 5.21 16.17 6.49
N PHE A 34 4.37 17.21 6.38
CA PHE A 34 2.95 17.05 6.08
C PHE A 34 2.67 17.67 4.72
N VAL A 35 2.25 16.83 3.77
CA VAL A 35 1.95 17.24 2.41
C VAL A 35 0.44 17.17 2.19
N GLN A 36 -0.21 18.33 2.12
CA GLN A 36 -1.65 18.42 1.90
C GLN A 36 -1.98 18.41 0.41
N GLY A 37 -2.95 17.58 0.01
CA GLY A 37 -3.45 17.52 -1.38
C GLY A 37 -3.90 16.11 -1.75
N LEU A 38 -4.40 15.96 -2.98
CA LEU A 38 -4.75 14.65 -3.55
C LEU A 38 -3.48 13.87 -3.88
N PHE A 39 -3.48 12.55 -3.64
CA PHE A 39 -2.32 11.68 -3.86
C PHE A 39 -1.75 11.77 -5.29
N SER A 40 -2.62 11.98 -6.29
CA SER A 40 -2.24 12.14 -7.69
C SER A 40 -1.26 13.30 -7.91
N ASP A 41 -1.33 14.34 -7.08
CA ASP A 41 -0.56 15.58 -7.20
C ASP A 41 0.48 15.70 -6.09
N SER A 42 0.09 15.46 -4.83
CA SER A 42 0.92 15.69 -3.65
C SER A 42 2.12 14.73 -3.58
N LEU A 43 1.95 13.45 -3.94
CA LEU A 43 3.04 12.48 -3.89
C LEU A 43 4.13 12.74 -4.95
N ARG A 44 3.80 13.45 -6.05
CA ARG A 44 4.78 13.87 -7.06
C ARG A 44 5.75 14.91 -6.52
N ALA A 45 5.26 15.75 -5.59
CA ALA A 45 6.04 16.85 -5.02
C ALA A 45 7.09 16.40 -3.99
N ILE A 46 7.12 15.11 -3.61
CA ILE A 46 8.04 14.57 -2.60
C ILE A 46 9.30 14.03 -3.29
N PRO A 47 10.47 14.69 -3.24
CA PRO A 47 11.67 14.25 -3.95
C PRO A 47 12.47 13.19 -3.16
N ALA A 48 11.80 12.19 -2.57
CA ALA A 48 12.41 11.21 -1.68
C ALA A 48 12.31 9.77 -2.22
N LYS A 49 13.31 8.95 -1.86
CA LYS A 49 13.23 7.50 -1.93
C LYS A 49 12.61 6.98 -0.64
N PHE A 50 11.87 5.88 -0.74
CA PHE A 50 11.21 5.25 0.41
C PHE A 50 11.87 3.91 0.72
N VAL A 51 12.02 3.57 1.99
CA VAL A 51 12.34 2.19 2.42
C VAL A 51 11.11 1.46 2.94
N PHE A 52 10.09 2.23 3.32
CA PHE A 52 8.82 1.75 3.86
C PHE A 52 7.71 2.72 3.46
N ALA A 53 6.53 2.19 3.17
CA ALA A 53 5.31 2.96 2.99
C ALA A 53 4.15 2.29 3.72
N PHE A 54 3.31 3.09 4.36
CA PHE A 54 2.01 2.66 4.89
C PHE A 54 0.92 3.37 4.09
N ILE A 55 0.10 2.63 3.36
CA ILE A 55 -0.96 3.16 2.49
C ILE A 55 -2.31 2.77 3.07
N ASP A 56 -3.06 3.76 3.52
CA ASP A 56 -4.40 3.61 4.09
C ASP A 56 -5.38 4.41 3.23
N VAL A 57 -5.98 3.76 2.23
CA VAL A 57 -6.86 4.40 1.25
C VAL A 57 -7.98 3.45 0.82
N ASP A 58 -9.23 3.93 0.86
CA ASP A 58 -10.38 3.06 0.58
C ASP A 58 -10.71 2.92 -0.92
N LEU A 59 -10.18 3.81 -1.77
CA LEU A 59 -10.52 3.83 -3.19
C LEU A 59 -9.45 3.15 -4.04
N THR A 60 -9.89 2.31 -5.00
CA THR A 60 -9.00 1.70 -6.00
C THR A 60 -8.19 2.76 -6.77
N SER A 61 -8.77 3.92 -7.07
CA SER A 61 -8.06 5.01 -7.74
C SER A 61 -6.94 5.60 -6.86
N SER A 62 -7.23 5.85 -5.58
CA SER A 62 -6.24 6.34 -4.62
C SER A 62 -5.10 5.33 -4.44
N MET A 63 -5.41 4.03 -4.34
CA MET A 63 -4.38 2.98 -4.28
C MET A 63 -3.50 2.99 -5.53
N LYS A 64 -4.09 3.08 -6.72
CA LYS A 64 -3.34 3.16 -7.99
C LYS A 64 -2.45 4.40 -8.06
N ASP A 65 -2.93 5.55 -7.60
CA ASP A 65 -2.13 6.78 -7.55
C ASP A 65 -0.96 6.69 -6.57
N CYS A 66 -1.20 6.13 -5.37
CA CYS A 66 -0.14 5.83 -4.41
C CYS A 66 0.90 4.89 -5.00
N ILE A 67 0.50 3.77 -5.61
CA ILE A 67 1.42 2.79 -6.21
C ILE A 67 2.28 3.43 -7.31
N ARG A 68 1.67 4.17 -8.25
CA ARG A 68 2.40 4.84 -9.34
C ARG A 68 3.51 5.74 -8.84
N GLN A 69 3.27 6.43 -7.74
CA GLN A 69 4.21 7.40 -7.20
C GLN A 69 5.22 6.74 -6.25
N ILE A 70 4.79 5.83 -5.39
CA ILE A 70 5.64 5.24 -4.34
C ILE A 70 6.51 4.12 -4.91
N TRP A 71 5.95 3.19 -5.70
CA TRP A 71 6.64 1.98 -6.11
C TRP A 71 7.96 2.21 -6.87
N PRO A 72 8.04 3.16 -7.85
CA PRO A 72 9.31 3.43 -8.55
C PRO A 72 10.40 3.97 -7.63
N ARG A 73 10.03 4.61 -6.52
CA ARG A 73 10.93 5.26 -5.55
C ARG A 73 11.17 4.42 -4.30
N LEU A 74 10.45 3.31 -4.15
CA LEU A 74 10.67 2.34 -3.09
C LEU A 74 11.99 1.61 -3.34
N ALA A 75 12.83 1.53 -2.32
CA ALA A 75 14.07 0.77 -2.34
C ALA A 75 13.77 -0.71 -2.59
N ASP A 76 14.75 -1.41 -3.16
CA ASP A 76 14.72 -2.86 -3.21
C ASP A 76 14.65 -3.42 -1.78
N GLU A 77 13.91 -4.52 -1.62
CA GLU A 77 13.52 -5.12 -0.32
C GLU A 77 12.63 -4.23 0.56
N GLY A 78 12.27 -3.02 0.09
CA GLY A 78 11.36 -2.13 0.76
C GLY A 78 9.95 -2.69 0.89
N LEU A 79 9.24 -2.23 1.91
CA LEU A 79 7.92 -2.76 2.29
C LEU A 79 6.83 -1.73 2.05
N VAL A 80 5.69 -2.20 1.54
CA VAL A 80 4.44 -1.45 1.52
C VAL A 80 3.44 -2.20 2.39
N TYR A 81 3.00 -1.58 3.49
CA TYR A 81 1.89 -2.06 4.28
C TYR A 81 0.62 -1.31 3.92
N THR A 82 -0.53 -1.98 4.01
CA THR A 82 -1.83 -1.34 3.78
C THR A 82 -2.86 -1.81 4.80
N ASP A 83 -3.85 -0.96 5.08
CA ASP A 83 -5.00 -1.28 5.94
C ASP A 83 -6.25 -1.66 5.13
N VAL A 84 -6.08 -2.35 4.00
CA VAL A 84 -7.18 -2.67 3.08
C VAL A 84 -7.29 -4.14 2.71
N SER A 85 -6.63 -5.03 3.43
CA SER A 85 -6.59 -6.48 3.14
C SER A 85 -7.96 -7.14 2.94
N CYS A 86 -9.01 -6.60 3.54
CA CYS A 86 -10.37 -7.12 3.47
C CYS A 86 -11.20 -6.53 2.31
N ASP A 87 -10.72 -5.47 1.65
CA ASP A 87 -11.35 -4.88 0.47
C ASP A 87 -10.77 -5.49 -0.82
N MET A 88 -11.50 -6.46 -1.37
CA MET A 88 -11.04 -7.18 -2.57
C MET A 88 -10.97 -6.30 -3.82
N GLU A 89 -11.72 -5.21 -3.91
CA GLU A 89 -11.68 -4.30 -5.06
C GLU A 89 -10.43 -3.40 -5.04
N VAL A 90 -9.90 -3.11 -3.86
CA VAL A 90 -8.63 -2.42 -3.68
C VAL A 90 -7.46 -3.40 -3.76
N VAL A 91 -7.54 -4.53 -3.06
CA VAL A 91 -6.46 -5.54 -3.02
C VAL A 91 -6.16 -6.12 -4.40
N ARG A 92 -7.15 -6.32 -5.26
CA ARG A 92 -6.94 -6.87 -6.62
C ARG A 92 -5.91 -6.08 -7.45
N VAL A 93 -5.68 -4.80 -7.15
CA VAL A 93 -4.68 -3.99 -7.86
C VAL A 93 -3.30 -4.63 -7.76
N TRP A 94 -2.98 -5.28 -6.64
CA TRP A 94 -1.71 -5.97 -6.40
C TRP A 94 -1.58 -7.30 -7.18
N PHE A 95 -2.61 -7.72 -7.90
CA PHE A 95 -2.65 -8.92 -8.74
C PHE A 95 -2.99 -8.61 -10.21
N ASP A 96 -3.17 -7.33 -10.58
CA ASP A 96 -3.54 -6.89 -11.91
C ASP A 96 -2.30 -6.74 -12.81
N ASP A 97 -1.79 -7.86 -13.33
CA ASP A 97 -0.60 -7.90 -14.19
C ASP A 97 -0.71 -6.95 -15.40
N GLY A 98 -1.90 -6.80 -15.98
CA GLY A 98 -2.13 -5.92 -17.13
C GLY A 98 -1.95 -4.45 -16.78
N TRP A 99 -2.49 -4.01 -15.64
CA TRP A 99 -2.30 -2.65 -15.14
C TRP A 99 -0.85 -2.39 -14.72
N TRP A 100 -0.22 -3.32 -13.98
CA TRP A 100 1.18 -3.19 -13.57
C TRP A 100 2.13 -3.11 -14.76
N GLN A 101 1.93 -3.96 -15.78
CA GLN A 101 2.76 -3.94 -16.97
C GLN A 101 2.60 -2.62 -17.74
N LYS A 102 1.37 -2.12 -17.86
CA LYS A 102 1.07 -0.87 -18.55
C LYS A 102 1.67 0.35 -17.85
N GLU A 103 1.56 0.43 -16.53
CA GLU A 103 1.89 1.64 -15.76
C GLU A 103 3.31 1.64 -15.20
N LEU A 104 3.86 0.47 -14.92
CA LEU A 104 5.15 0.31 -14.24
C LEU A 104 6.12 -0.64 -14.98
N GLY A 105 5.72 -1.22 -16.12
CA GLY A 105 6.59 -2.05 -16.95
C GLY A 105 7.01 -3.38 -16.33
N GLN A 106 6.29 -3.86 -15.31
CA GLN A 106 6.62 -5.07 -14.56
C GLN A 106 5.35 -5.86 -14.22
N ARG A 107 5.52 -7.11 -13.80
CA ARG A 107 4.43 -7.96 -13.30
C ARG A 107 3.93 -7.47 -11.93
N ALA A 108 2.66 -7.73 -11.60
CA ALA A 108 2.15 -7.42 -10.27
C ALA A 108 2.89 -8.26 -9.21
N PRO A 109 3.24 -7.67 -8.05
CA PRO A 109 4.06 -8.32 -7.04
C PRO A 109 3.28 -9.32 -6.16
N GLY A 110 1.95 -9.34 -6.25
CA GLY A 110 1.09 -10.04 -5.32
C GLY A 110 0.94 -9.29 -3.99
N TYR A 111 0.25 -9.91 -3.04
CA TYR A 111 -0.09 -9.30 -1.75
C TYR A 111 -0.25 -10.35 -0.66
N VAL A 112 0.33 -10.10 0.52
CA VAL A 112 0.24 -10.96 1.70
C VAL A 112 -0.84 -10.43 2.64
N GLY A 113 -1.77 -11.30 3.03
CA GLY A 113 -2.90 -10.97 3.91
C GLY A 113 -4.23 -10.79 3.18
N THR A 114 -4.34 -11.10 1.89
CA THR A 114 -5.59 -10.99 1.12
C THR A 114 -6.77 -11.68 1.84
N GLY A 115 -7.88 -10.94 2.02
CA GLY A 115 -9.15 -11.43 2.50
C GLY A 115 -9.38 -11.32 4.01
N CYS A 116 -8.36 -11.53 4.84
CA CYS A 116 -8.49 -11.50 6.31
C CYS A 116 -7.33 -10.81 7.05
N GLY A 117 -6.41 -10.23 6.31
CA GLY A 117 -5.20 -9.58 6.79
C GLY A 117 -4.20 -10.52 7.44
N LEU A 118 -3.22 -9.91 8.09
CA LEU A 118 -2.21 -10.61 8.86
C LEU A 118 -2.79 -11.14 10.18
N PRO A 119 -2.27 -12.25 10.72
CA PRO A 119 -2.73 -12.86 11.96
C PRO A 119 -2.21 -12.11 13.20
N VAL A 120 -2.48 -10.79 13.26
CA VAL A 120 -2.11 -9.93 14.39
C VAL A 120 -3.20 -9.84 15.46
N SER A 121 -4.40 -10.39 15.18
CA SER A 121 -5.50 -10.50 16.14
C SER A 121 -6.29 -11.79 15.91
N VAL A 122 -7.00 -12.25 16.95
CA VAL A 122 -7.87 -13.44 16.90
C VAL A 122 -9.02 -13.33 15.89
N ASN A 123 -9.43 -12.11 15.54
CA ASN A 123 -10.54 -11.85 14.63
C ASN A 123 -10.06 -11.44 13.22
N GLY A 124 -8.77 -11.58 12.92
CA GLY A 124 -8.14 -11.08 11.70
C GLY A 124 -7.73 -9.60 11.81
N SER A 125 -7.25 -9.04 10.71
CA SER A 125 -6.96 -7.61 10.60
C SER A 125 -7.23 -7.11 9.18
N SER A 126 -7.28 -5.80 8.99
CA SER A 126 -7.22 -5.17 7.66
C SER A 126 -5.77 -4.98 7.19
N LEU A 127 -4.79 -5.34 8.01
CA LEU A 127 -3.38 -5.16 7.72
C LEU A 127 -2.88 -6.20 6.72
N GLY A 128 -2.09 -5.80 5.75
CA GLY A 128 -1.33 -6.69 4.87
C GLY A 128 -0.18 -5.97 4.24
N TYR A 129 0.62 -6.67 3.43
CA TYR A 129 1.83 -6.08 2.88
C TYR A 129 2.27 -6.67 1.55
N VAL A 130 3.16 -5.91 0.91
CA VAL A 130 3.93 -6.29 -0.27
C VAL A 130 5.39 -5.95 -0.01
N GLN A 131 6.29 -6.86 -0.39
CA GLN A 131 7.72 -6.58 -0.43
C GLN A 131 8.14 -6.33 -1.88
N LYS A 132 8.90 -5.26 -2.12
CA LYS A 132 9.51 -5.03 -3.42
C LYS A 132 10.75 -5.91 -3.55
N ILE A 133 10.70 -6.86 -4.47
CA ILE A 133 11.80 -7.77 -4.73
C ILE A 133 12.49 -7.34 -6.03
N ALA A 134 13.78 -7.02 -5.96
CA ALA A 134 14.55 -6.56 -7.12
C ALA A 134 14.59 -7.60 -8.25
N ASP A 135 14.70 -8.88 -7.90
CA ASP A 135 14.73 -10.00 -8.83
C ASP A 135 13.99 -11.20 -8.23
N VAL A 136 12.71 -11.34 -8.57
CA VAL A 136 11.85 -12.43 -8.10
C VAL A 136 12.44 -13.81 -8.46
N ASN A 137 13.22 -13.91 -9.54
CA ASN A 137 13.84 -15.17 -9.96
C ASN A 137 15.04 -15.57 -9.07
N LYS A 138 15.67 -14.62 -8.38
CA LYS A 138 16.74 -14.90 -7.41
C LYS A 138 16.20 -15.17 -6.00
N SER A 139 15.09 -14.54 -5.63
CA SER A 139 14.56 -14.62 -4.26
C SER A 139 13.73 -15.87 -3.99
N TYR A 140 13.18 -16.51 -5.03
CA TYR A 140 12.49 -17.78 -4.92
C TYR A 140 13.07 -18.76 -5.94
N GLU A 141 14.12 -19.50 -5.56
CA GLU A 141 14.50 -20.69 -6.32
C GLU A 141 13.28 -21.60 -6.43
N ARG A 142 12.82 -21.86 -7.65
CA ARG A 142 11.80 -22.88 -7.89
C ARG A 142 12.39 -24.22 -7.48
N GLY A 143 12.09 -24.66 -6.26
CA GLY A 143 12.40 -26.02 -5.85
C GLY A 143 11.78 -26.99 -6.86
N SER A 144 12.57 -27.95 -7.32
CA SER A 144 12.20 -28.93 -8.34
C SER A 144 11.22 -29.98 -7.81
N TRP A 145 10.14 -29.56 -7.14
CA TRP A 145 9.17 -30.47 -6.52
C TRP A 145 8.19 -31.08 -7.53
N PHE A 146 8.27 -30.69 -8.81
CA PHE A 146 7.50 -31.25 -9.93
C PHE A 146 8.36 -31.95 -11.00
N ALA A 147 9.64 -32.21 -10.73
CA ALA A 147 10.51 -32.89 -11.69
C ALA A 147 10.48 -34.44 -11.58
N GLY A 148 9.42 -35.01 -11.03
CA GLY A 148 9.30 -36.47 -10.90
C GLY A 148 7.90 -36.93 -10.50
N SER A 149 7.05 -37.16 -11.50
CA SER A 149 5.97 -38.15 -11.50
C SER A 149 5.53 -38.42 -12.94
#